data_AF-A0A6G8U5R3-F1
#
_entry.id   AF-A0A6G8U5R3-F1
#
_cell.length_a   1.000
_cell.length_b   1.000
_cell.length_c   1.000
_cell.angle_alpha   90.00
_cell.angle_beta   90.00
_cell.angle_gamma   90.00
#
_symmetry.space_group_name_H-M   'P 1'
#
loop_
_entity.id
_entity.type
_entity.pdbx_description
1 polymer ?
#
loop_
_entity_poly.entity_id
_entity_poly.type
_entity_poly.pdbx_seq_one_letter_code
_entity_poly.pdbx_strand_id
1 'polypeptide(L)'
;MPLQIIDGPIIAAGESLSDAVDCTAGDVVRITMPADWTAAQLTFEVSSDGQFFNPLYYHDGSEVVFEVIPGSAVLIPSNITSALAHLKFRSGTRDHPKPQPSGRLFAIAIDVREVAGGNSPALPIRLVT
;
A
#
# COMPACT_ATOMS: atom_id res chain seq x y z
N MET A 1 2.66 -19.17 8.92
CA MET A 1 1.68 -18.45 8.08
C MET A 1 2.38 -18.09 6.78
N PRO A 2 1.76 -18.30 5.61
CA PRO A 2 2.40 -18.02 4.33
C PRO A 2 2.44 -16.51 4.06
N LEU A 3 3.61 -16.02 3.65
CA LEU A 3 3.78 -14.65 3.16
C LEU A 3 3.41 -14.61 1.69
N GLN A 4 2.42 -13.80 1.32
CA GLN A 4 2.04 -13.58 -0.06
C GLN A 4 2.68 -12.29 -0.58
N ILE A 5 3.27 -12.33 -1.77
CA ILE A 5 3.79 -11.14 -2.46
C ILE A 5 2.78 -10.73 -3.53
N ILE A 6 2.44 -9.44 -3.53
CA ILE A 6 1.64 -8.81 -4.57
C ILE A 6 2.53 -7.80 -5.28
N ASP A 7 2.65 -7.96 -6.60
CA ASP A 7 3.26 -6.95 -7.46
C ASP A 7 2.27 -5.81 -7.66
N GLY A 8 2.73 -4.58 -7.46
CA GLY A 8 1.89 -3.41 -7.31
C GLY A 8 1.81 -2.91 -5.86
N PRO A 9 1.18 -1.75 -5.64
CA PRO A 9 0.53 -0.90 -6.65
C PRO A 9 1.52 -0.12 -7.54
N ILE A 10 1.03 0.52 -8.61
CA ILE A 10 1.78 1.31 -9.58
C ILE A 10 1.37 2.78 -9.50
N ILE A 11 2.34 3.68 -9.32
CA ILE A 11 2.15 5.10 -9.62
C ILE A 11 2.49 5.32 -11.09
N ALA A 12 1.52 5.79 -11.89
CA ALA A 12 1.73 6.04 -13.31
C ALA A 12 2.67 7.24 -13.55
N ALA A 13 3.24 7.33 -14.76
CA ALA A 13 4.09 8.46 -15.13
C ALA A 13 3.29 9.78 -15.09
N GLY A 14 3.83 10.80 -14.45
CA GLY A 14 3.16 12.10 -14.26
C GLY A 14 2.17 12.11 -13.09
N GLU A 15 1.93 10.97 -12.45
CA GLU A 15 1.01 10.86 -11.32
C GLU A 15 1.75 10.84 -9.98
N SER A 16 1.00 11.16 -8.92
CA SER A 16 1.49 11.10 -7.54
C SER A 16 0.78 10.04 -6.69
N LEU A 17 -0.30 9.44 -7.21
CA LEU A 17 -1.10 8.43 -6.54
C LEU A 17 -1.08 7.13 -7.34
N SER A 18 -1.06 6.01 -6.64
CA SER A 18 -1.08 4.69 -7.27
C SER A 18 -2.49 4.22 -7.62
N ASP A 19 -2.58 3.16 -8.40
CA ASP A 19 -3.76 2.28 -8.39
C ASP A 19 -4.00 1.68 -6.99
N ALA A 20 -5.21 1.17 -6.78
CA ALA A 20 -5.60 0.57 -5.51
C ALA A 20 -5.14 -0.88 -5.43
N VAL A 21 -4.69 -1.29 -4.25
CA VAL A 21 -4.42 -2.70 -3.92
C VAL A 21 -5.39 -3.17 -2.83
N ASP A 22 -5.94 -4.37 -3.03
CA ASP A 22 -6.77 -5.07 -2.05
C ASP A 22 -5.89 -5.88 -1.09
N CYS A 23 -5.94 -5.52 0.19
CA CYS A 23 -5.19 -6.12 1.27
C CYS A 23 -6.10 -6.88 2.25
N THR A 24 -7.39 -7.07 1.95
CA THR A 24 -8.37 -7.67 2.87
C THR A 24 -8.03 -9.10 3.31
N ALA A 25 -7.15 -9.79 2.59
CA ALA A 25 -6.69 -11.13 2.91
C ALA A 25 -5.71 -11.22 4.11
N GLY A 26 -5.15 -10.09 4.59
CA GLY A 26 -4.15 -10.14 5.64
C GLY A 26 -3.59 -8.80 6.09
N ASP A 27 -2.45 -8.84 6.77
CA ASP A 27 -1.72 -7.63 7.19
C ASP A 27 -0.57 -7.34 6.24
N VAL A 28 -0.44 -6.09 5.76
CA VAL A 28 0.68 -5.68 4.91
C VAL A 28 1.94 -5.52 5.76
N VAL A 29 2.88 -6.45 5.73
CA VAL A 29 4.06 -6.42 6.62
C VAL A 29 5.28 -5.74 6.01
N ARG A 30 5.33 -5.60 4.68
CA ARG A 30 6.50 -5.03 3.99
C ARG A 30 6.12 -4.38 2.67
N ILE A 31 6.80 -3.28 2.35
CA ILE A 31 6.80 -2.62 1.04
C ILE A 31 8.18 -2.81 0.41
N THR A 32 8.22 -3.12 -0.88
CA THR A 32 9.42 -3.11 -1.70
C THR A 32 9.39 -1.87 -2.57
N MET A 33 10.34 -0.97 -2.33
CA MET A 33 10.42 0.31 -3.04
C MET A 33 11.03 0.14 -4.43
N PRO A 34 10.51 0.83 -5.45
CA PRO A 34 11.15 0.90 -6.76
C PRO A 34 12.56 1.51 -6.65
N ALA A 35 13.50 0.96 -7.42
CA ALA A 35 14.89 1.46 -7.47
C ALA A 35 14.96 2.88 -8.07
N ASP A 36 14.12 3.18 -9.05
CA ASP A 36 14.11 4.47 -9.75
C ASP A 36 13.25 5.54 -9.03
N TRP A 37 12.91 5.35 -7.76
CA TRP A 37 12.08 6.30 -7.00
C TRP A 37 12.69 7.71 -7.00
N THR A 38 11.92 8.70 -7.44
CA THR A 38 12.30 10.09 -7.28
C THR A 38 12.00 10.53 -5.85
N ALA A 39 13.03 11.03 -5.15
CA ALA A 39 12.98 11.34 -3.73
C ALA A 39 11.70 12.09 -3.33
N ALA A 40 10.85 11.43 -2.57
CA ALA A 40 9.59 11.92 -2.05
C ALA A 40 9.27 11.12 -0.79
N GLN A 41 8.55 11.74 0.13
CA GLN A 41 7.87 11.03 1.21
C GLN A 41 6.85 10.06 0.63
N LEU A 42 6.61 8.95 1.32
CA LEU A 42 5.55 8.01 0.98
C LEU A 42 4.43 8.17 1.99
N THR A 43 3.23 8.56 1.55
CA THR A 43 2.02 8.55 2.36
C THR A 43 0.96 7.63 1.76
N PHE A 44 -0.15 7.44 2.46
CA PHE A 44 -1.11 6.40 2.15
C PHE A 44 -2.53 6.95 2.06
N GLU A 45 -3.30 6.40 1.13
CA GLU A 45 -4.75 6.48 1.23
C GLU A 45 -5.34 5.10 1.45
N VAL A 46 -6.37 5.04 2.28
CA VAL A 46 -7.03 3.81 2.67
C VAL A 46 -8.51 3.89 2.35
N SER A 47 -9.12 2.73 2.13
CA SER A 47 -10.55 2.64 1.89
C SER A 47 -11.14 1.41 2.57
N SER A 48 -12.37 1.55 3.07
CA SER A 48 -13.17 0.45 3.63
C SER A 48 -14.03 -0.26 2.57
N ASP A 49 -14.23 0.34 1.40
CA ASP A 49 -15.13 -0.17 0.35
C ASP A 49 -14.45 -0.35 -1.03
N GLY A 50 -13.19 0.04 -1.14
CA GLY A 50 -12.40 -0.03 -2.37
C GLY A 50 -12.81 1.00 -3.42
N GLN A 51 -13.71 1.93 -3.11
CA GLN A 51 -14.22 2.96 -4.01
C GLN A 51 -13.79 4.36 -3.55
N PHE A 52 -14.03 4.68 -2.28
CA PHE A 52 -13.69 5.97 -1.69
C PHE A 52 -12.44 5.86 -0.83
N PHE A 53 -11.40 6.60 -1.20
CA PHE A 53 -10.10 6.59 -0.53
C PHE A 53 -9.91 7.86 0.30
N ASN A 54 -9.35 7.69 1.49
CA ASN A 54 -9.09 8.75 2.45
C ASN A 54 -7.60 8.74 2.85
N PRO A 55 -6.95 9.91 2.91
CA PRO A 55 -5.61 10.02 3.46
C PRO A 55 -5.52 9.45 4.88
N LEU A 56 -4.44 8.71 5.16
CA LEU A 56 -4.24 8.08 6.46
C LEU A 56 -3.55 9.04 7.44
N TYR A 57 -4.20 9.25 8.59
CA TYR A 57 -3.72 10.09 9.68
C TYR A 57 -3.70 9.31 10.99
N TYR A 58 -2.78 9.68 11.89
CA TYR A 58 -2.83 9.28 13.27
C TYR A 58 -3.95 10.04 14.02
N HIS A 59 -4.33 9.52 15.19
CA HIS A 59 -5.38 10.10 16.04
C HIS A 59 -5.07 11.52 16.54
N ASP A 60 -3.81 11.95 16.50
CA ASP A 60 -3.36 13.29 16.86
C ASP A 60 -3.45 14.30 15.71
N GLY A 61 -3.91 13.86 14.53
CA GLY A 61 -4.04 14.70 13.34
C GLY A 61 -2.77 14.83 12.51
N SER A 62 -1.71 14.07 12.80
CA SER A 62 -0.52 13.97 11.94
C SER A 62 -0.72 12.96 10.80
N GLU A 63 -0.28 13.28 9.59
CA GLU A 63 -0.34 12.35 8.45
C GLU A 63 0.65 11.19 8.66
N VAL A 64 0.27 9.99 8.25
CA VAL A 64 1.20 8.85 8.28
C VAL A 64 2.21 8.99 7.14
N VAL A 65 3.44 9.38 7.50
CA VAL A 65 4.54 9.67 6.56
C VAL A 65 5.68 8.68 6.73
N PHE A 66 6.10 8.07 5.63
CA PHE A 66 7.24 7.18 5.58
C PHE A 66 8.38 7.84 4.80
N GLU A 67 9.54 7.97 5.44
CA GLU A 67 10.79 8.30 4.76
C GLU A 67 11.37 7.01 4.17
N VAL A 68 11.55 6.98 2.85
CA VAL A 68 11.83 5.76 2.09
C VAL A 68 13.11 5.87 1.26
N ILE A 69 13.85 4.77 1.17
CA ILE A 69 15.07 4.68 0.37
C ILE A 69 14.72 3.94 -0.95
N PRO A 70 15.10 4.48 -2.13
CA PRO A 70 14.89 3.80 -3.40
C PRO A 70 15.52 2.40 -3.41
N GLY A 71 14.82 1.40 -3.97
CA GLY A 71 15.33 0.03 -4.09
C GLY A 71 15.48 -0.73 -2.76
N SER A 72 14.85 -0.25 -1.69
CA SER A 72 14.89 -0.87 -0.36
C SER A 72 13.60 -1.61 -0.01
N ALA A 73 13.68 -2.48 0.99
CA ALA A 73 12.51 -3.05 1.63
C ALA A 73 12.20 -2.28 2.92
N VAL A 74 10.94 -1.88 3.10
CA VAL A 74 10.46 -1.09 4.23
C VAL A 74 9.49 -1.95 5.03
N LEU A 75 9.78 -2.17 6.31
CA LEU A 75 8.86 -2.86 7.23
C LEU A 75 7.74 -1.91 7.65
N ILE A 76 6.51 -2.40 7.68
CA ILE A 76 5.37 -1.62 8.15
C ILE A 76 5.08 -1.96 9.62
N PRO A 77 5.00 -0.97 10.52
CA PRO A 77 4.55 -1.17 11.89
C PRO A 77 3.13 -1.76 11.95
N SER A 78 2.93 -2.78 12.78
CA SER A 78 1.66 -3.52 12.85
C SER A 78 0.45 -2.68 13.26
N ASN A 79 0.65 -1.57 13.98
CA ASN A 79 -0.43 -0.63 14.34
C ASN A 79 -1.00 0.13 13.13
N ILE A 80 -0.27 0.17 12.01
CA ILE A 80 -0.74 0.77 10.76
C ILE A 80 -1.49 -0.29 9.93
N THR A 81 -0.96 -1.51 9.87
CA THR A 81 -1.44 -2.58 8.98
C THR A 81 -2.84 -3.07 9.30
N SER A 82 -3.22 -3.07 10.59
CA SER A 82 -4.55 -3.47 11.04
C SER A 82 -5.68 -2.56 10.55
N ALA A 83 -5.35 -1.38 10.04
CA ALA A 83 -6.31 -0.40 9.53
C ALA A 83 -6.49 -0.43 7.99
N LEU A 84 -5.79 -1.32 7.27
CA LEU A 84 -5.71 -1.27 5.81
C LEU A 84 -6.53 -2.40 5.17
N ALA A 85 -7.71 -2.09 4.63
CA ALA A 85 -8.47 -3.00 3.77
C ALA A 85 -8.07 -2.83 2.31
N HIS A 86 -8.22 -1.61 1.77
CA HIS A 86 -7.70 -1.23 0.46
C HIS A 86 -6.70 -0.09 0.63
N LEU A 87 -5.64 -0.09 -0.17
CA LEU A 87 -4.50 0.81 -0.01
C LEU A 87 -4.11 1.46 -1.34
N LYS A 88 -3.73 2.74 -1.28
CA LYS A 88 -3.00 3.44 -2.33
C LYS A 88 -1.75 4.09 -1.76
N PHE A 89 -0.73 4.18 -2.58
CA PHE A 89 0.53 4.85 -2.29
C PHE A 89 0.53 6.23 -2.91
N ARG A 90 0.93 7.22 -2.11
CA ARG A 90 1.13 8.59 -2.54
C ARG A 90 2.60 8.96 -2.46
N SER A 91 3.12 9.49 -3.56
CA SER A 91 4.38 10.19 -3.64
C SER A 91 4.19 11.63 -3.16
N GLY A 92 4.81 11.99 -2.04
CA GLY A 92 4.61 13.26 -1.33
C GLY A 92 3.46 13.20 -0.33
N THR A 93 3.20 14.31 0.36
CA THR A 93 2.10 14.43 1.33
C THR A 93 0.79 14.79 0.63
N ARG A 94 -0.32 14.78 1.38
CA ARG A 94 -1.62 15.20 0.86
C ARG A 94 -1.58 16.60 0.21
N ASP A 95 -0.96 17.57 0.88
CA ASP A 95 -0.93 18.97 0.45
C ASP A 95 0.21 19.27 -0.54
N HIS A 96 1.24 18.42 -0.57
CA HIS A 96 2.38 18.54 -1.47
C HIS A 96 2.62 17.22 -2.23
N PRO A 97 1.66 16.78 -3.07
CA PRO A 97 1.87 15.62 -3.92
C PRO A 97 3.03 15.87 -4.88
N LYS A 98 3.88 14.86 -5.06
CA LYS A 98 5.05 14.90 -5.92
C LYS A 98 4.92 13.90 -7.06
N PRO A 99 4.50 14.34 -8.26
CA PRO A 99 4.44 13.49 -9.44
C PRO A 99 5.75 12.77 -9.73
N GLN A 100 5.67 11.49 -10.10
CA GLN A 100 6.82 10.69 -10.51
C GLN A 100 7.02 10.80 -12.02
N PRO A 101 8.26 11.00 -12.52
CA PRO A 101 8.50 11.25 -13.95
C PRO A 101 8.30 10.01 -14.84
N SER A 102 8.19 8.82 -14.25
CA SER A 102 7.99 7.54 -14.93
C SER A 102 7.24 6.60 -14.00
N GLY A 103 6.68 5.51 -14.56
CA GLY A 103 5.97 4.51 -13.78
C GLY A 103 6.81 3.96 -12.62
N ARG A 104 6.20 3.85 -11.44
CA ARG A 104 6.81 3.31 -10.22
C ARG A 104 6.04 2.09 -9.77
N LEU A 105 6.62 0.91 -10.02
CA LEU A 105 6.10 -0.37 -9.58
C LEU A 105 6.62 -0.69 -8.18
N PHE A 106 5.70 -0.89 -7.25
CA PHE A 106 6.00 -1.38 -5.91
C PHE A 106 5.74 -2.89 -5.85
N ALA A 107 6.12 -3.51 -4.74
CA ALA A 107 5.57 -4.81 -4.35
C ALA A 107 5.27 -4.79 -2.85
N ILE A 108 4.17 -5.43 -2.43
CA ILE A 108 3.81 -5.56 -1.02
C ILE A 108 3.85 -7.02 -0.58
N ALA A 109 4.26 -7.23 0.66
CA ALA A 109 4.19 -8.55 1.30
C ALA A 109 3.06 -8.54 2.32
N ILE A 110 2.14 -9.50 2.21
CA ILE A 110 0.99 -9.67 3.08
C ILE A 110 1.18 -10.94 3.90
N ASP A 111 1.08 -10.82 5.22
CA ASP A 111 0.93 -11.96 6.12
C ASP A 111 -0.54 -12.39 6.10
N VAL A 112 -0.83 -13.50 5.42
CA VAL A 112 -2.19 -13.97 5.18
C VAL A 112 -2.74 -14.60 6.44
N ARG A 113 -3.88 -14.10 6.91
CA ARG A 113 -4.58 -14.71 8.04
C ARG A 113 -5.22 -16.00 7.57
N GLU A 114 -4.80 -17.14 8.12
CA GLU A 114 -5.56 -18.37 7.92
C GLU A 114 -6.93 -18.22 8.58
N VAL A 115 -7.99 -18.42 7.80
CA VAL A 115 -9.35 -18.51 8.35
C VAL A 115 -9.42 -19.79 9.16
N ALA A 116 -9.46 -19.66 10.49
CA ALA A 116 -9.57 -20.79 11.39
C ALA A 116 -10.91 -21.52 11.16
N GLY A 117 -10.88 -22.60 10.39
CA GLY A 117 -11.97 -23.56 10.25
C GLY A 117 -12.90 -23.31 9.06
N GLY A 118 -12.68 -24.04 7.97
CA GLY A 118 -13.67 -24.17 6.91
C GLY A 118 -13.03 -24.52 5.58
N ASN A 119 -13.33 -25.71 5.08
CA ASN A 119 -13.04 -26.15 3.72
C ASN A 119 -13.79 -25.27 2.70
N SER A 120 -13.31 -24.04 2.48
CA SER A 120 -13.81 -23.09 1.48
C SER A 120 -12.66 -22.71 0.55
N PRO A 121 -12.84 -22.84 -0.78
CA PRO A 121 -11.77 -22.55 -1.72
C PRO A 121 -11.45 -21.06 -1.66
N ALA A 122 -10.14 -20.74 -1.63
CA ALA A 122 -9.63 -19.38 -1.67
C ALA A 122 -10.37 -18.56 -2.73
N LEU A 123 -11.05 -17.48 -2.31
CA LEU A 123 -11.67 -16.55 -3.23
C LEU A 123 -10.56 -15.93 -4.08
N PRO A 124 -10.63 -15.98 -5.42
CA PRO A 124 -9.63 -15.33 -6.26
C PRO A 124 -9.78 -13.82 -6.13
N ILE A 125 -8.82 -13.19 -5.44
CA ILE A 125 -8.68 -11.74 -5.36
C ILE A 125 -8.50 -11.21 -6.80
N ARG A 126 -9.38 -10.31 -7.24
CA ARG A 126 -9.32 -9.71 -8.57
C ARG A 126 -8.64 -8.35 -8.50
N LEU A 127 -7.76 -8.08 -9.46
CA LEU A 127 -7.32 -6.73 -9.78
C LEU A 127 -8.56 -5.91 -10.18
N VAL A 128 -8.84 -4.81 -9.48
CA VAL A 128 -9.86 -3.85 -9.91
C VAL A 128 -9.17 -2.92 -10.90
N THR A 129 -9.45 -3.12 -12.19
CA THR A 129 -9.00 -2.26 -13.30
C THR A 129 -9.77 -0.95 -13.35
#